data_AF-A0A1Q6QP59-F1
#
_entry.id   AF-A0A1Q6QP59-F1
#
_cell.length_a   1.000
_cell.length_b   1.000
_cell.length_c   1.000
_cell.angle_alpha   90.00
_cell.angle_beta   90.00
_cell.angle_gamma   90.00
#
_symmetry.space_group_name_H-M   'P 1'
#
loop_
_entity.id
_entity.type
_entity.pdbx_description
1 polymer ?
#
loop_
_entity_poly.entity_id
_entity_poly.type
_entity_poly.pdbx_seq_one_letter_code
_entity_poly.pdbx_strand_id
1 'polypeptide(L)'
;MSRGLGLLLLLPQAAARQDPTLGKVLAALPDTIVMEADFAGAPLDAMARSLYVEPGLWPLTVLTDGQTAYYGHAGYAVGAIPLALDLVRALGECPCVVK
;
A
#
# COMPACT_ATOMS: atom_id res chain seq x y z
N MET A 1 -8.54 -20.17 5.09
CA MET A 1 -8.15 -18.96 5.84
C MET A 1 -7.73 -17.95 4.80
N SER A 2 -8.55 -16.93 4.56
CA SER A 2 -8.18 -15.80 3.70
C SER A 2 -6.88 -15.22 4.23
N ARG A 3 -5.83 -15.17 3.41
CA ARG A 3 -4.63 -14.37 3.75
C ARG A 3 -5.18 -12.96 3.97
N GLY A 4 -5.04 -12.41 5.17
CA GLY A 4 -5.59 -11.09 5.52
C GLY A 4 -4.85 -10.02 4.73
N LEU A 5 -5.25 -9.82 3.48
CA LEU A 5 -4.66 -8.82 2.58
C LEU A 5 -5.07 -7.43 3.06
N GLY A 6 -4.06 -6.61 3.31
CA GLY A 6 -4.22 -5.21 3.69
C GLY A 6 -3.45 -4.31 2.73
N LEU A 7 -3.96 -3.09 2.60
CA LEU A 7 -3.20 -2.01 1.98
C LEU A 7 -2.49 -1.23 3.09
N LEU A 8 -1.17 -1.09 2.98
CA LEU A 8 -0.37 -0.20 3.79
C LEU A 8 -0.19 1.11 3.02
N LEU A 9 -0.62 2.21 3.61
CA LEU A 9 -0.42 3.55 3.07
C LEU A 9 0.49 4.34 4.00
N LEU A 10 1.65 4.75 3.50
CA LEU A 10 2.62 5.62 4.18
C LEU A 10 2.50 7.03 3.62
N LEU A 11 2.03 7.95 4.45
CA LEU A 11 1.69 9.32 4.05
C LEU A 11 2.52 10.40 4.77
N PRO A 12 3.10 11.41 4.06
CA PRO A 12 4.05 12.41 4.57
C PRO A 12 3.70 13.19 5.84
N GLN A 13 2.43 13.24 6.26
CA GLN A 13 1.96 14.00 7.43
C GLN A 13 0.50 13.68 7.76
N ALA A 14 0.07 13.97 8.99
CA ALA A 14 -1.32 13.82 9.44
C ALA A 14 -2.36 14.59 8.58
N ALA A 15 -1.95 15.67 7.91
CA ALA A 15 -2.80 16.42 6.98
C ALA A 15 -3.25 15.56 5.77
N ALA A 16 -2.47 14.54 5.40
CA ALA A 16 -2.82 13.61 4.33
C ALA A 16 -4.05 12.75 4.67
N ARG A 17 -4.43 12.61 5.95
CA ARG A 17 -5.72 11.99 6.32
C ARG A 17 -6.93 12.79 5.88
N GLN A 18 -6.75 14.10 5.69
CA GLN A 18 -7.81 14.98 5.22
C GLN A 18 -7.94 14.96 3.69
N ASP A 19 -7.09 14.20 3.00
CA ASP A 19 -7.19 14.00 1.56
C ASP A 19 -8.51 13.27 1.23
N PRO A 20 -9.42 13.89 0.45
CA PRO A 20 -10.70 13.27 0.08
C PRO A 20 -10.52 11.97 -0.72
N THR A 21 -9.40 11.82 -1.41
CA THR A 21 -9.02 10.61 -2.14
C THR A 21 -8.71 9.48 -1.17
N LEU A 22 -7.97 9.75 -0.09
CA LEU A 22 -7.72 8.76 0.96
C LEU A 22 -9.03 8.27 1.57
N GLY A 23 -9.97 9.18 1.85
CA GLY A 23 -11.30 8.81 2.35
C GLY A 23 -12.04 7.83 1.43
N LYS A 24 -11.95 8.02 0.10
CA LYS A 24 -12.54 7.08 -0.88
C LYS A 24 -11.83 5.72 -0.87
N VAL A 25 -10.51 5.69 -0.67
CA VAL A 25 -9.74 4.45 -0.55
C VAL A 25 -10.19 3.66 0.68
N LEU A 26 -10.28 4.32 1.83
CA LEU A 26 -10.66 3.68 3.09
C LEU A 26 -12.11 3.20 3.08
N ALA A 27 -13.00 3.92 2.39
CA ALA A 27 -14.38 3.47 2.18
C ALA A 27 -14.46 2.22 1.28
N ALA A 28 -13.57 2.09 0.29
CA ALA A 28 -13.51 0.94 -0.60
C ALA A 28 -12.81 -0.28 0.04
N LEU A 29 -11.94 -0.05 1.02
CA LEU A 29 -11.15 -1.06 1.72
C LEU A 29 -11.17 -0.83 3.23
N PRO A 30 -12.21 -1.30 3.94
CA PRO A 30 -12.36 -1.07 5.38
C PRO A 30 -11.23 -1.70 6.22
N ASP A 31 -10.55 -2.72 5.70
CA ASP A 31 -9.42 -3.40 6.36
C ASP A 31 -8.05 -2.78 6.02
N THR A 32 -8.02 -1.63 5.33
CA THR A 32 -6.77 -0.90 5.03
C THR A 32 -6.10 -0.41 6.30
N ILE A 33 -4.79 -0.67 6.41
CA ILE A 33 -3.96 -0.16 7.50
C ILE A 33 -3.25 1.10 7.00
N VAL A 34 -3.67 2.26 7.49
CA VAL A 34 -2.96 3.52 7.23
C VAL A 34 -1.90 3.72 8.30
N MET A 35 -0.64 3.79 7.89
CA MET A 35 0.48 4.09 8.79
C MET A 35 1.03 5.47 8.47
N GLU A 36 0.99 6.35 9.45
CA GLU A 36 1.72 7.61 9.39
C GLU A 36 3.13 7.38 9.90
N ALA A 37 4.11 7.89 9.17
CA ALA A 37 5.51 7.85 9.57
C ALA A 37 6.11 9.24 9.42
N ASP A 38 7.19 9.53 10.13
CA ASP A 38 8.05 10.65 9.78
C ASP A 38 8.99 10.19 8.67
N PHE A 39 8.97 10.87 7.53
CA PHE A 39 9.69 10.47 6.31
C PHE A 39 11.17 10.83 6.36
N ALA A 40 11.61 11.49 7.43
CA ALA A 40 13.01 11.71 7.72
C ALA A 40 13.67 10.44 8.29
N GLY A 41 14.04 9.47 7.43
CA GLY A 41 14.83 8.33 7.92
C GLY A 41 15.21 7.26 6.90
N ALA A 42 16.45 6.76 7.03
CA ALA A 42 16.99 5.62 6.27
C ALA A 42 16.13 4.32 6.27
N PRO A 43 15.33 3.99 7.31
CA PRO A 43 14.50 2.79 7.29
C PRO A 43 13.42 2.78 6.20
N LEU A 44 12.84 3.94 5.88
CA LEU A 44 11.79 4.04 4.87
C LEU A 44 12.34 3.91 3.45
N ASP A 45 13.53 4.46 3.21
CA ASP A 45 14.24 4.25 1.94
C ASP A 45 14.64 2.79 1.74
N ALA A 46 15.04 2.09 2.80
CA ALA A 46 15.33 0.66 2.74
C ALA A 46 14.08 -0.15 2.34
N MET A 47 12.92 0.21 2.89
CA MET A 47 11.64 -0.40 2.51
C MET A 47 11.29 -0.12 1.04
N ALA A 48 11.40 1.13 0.57
CA ALA A 48 11.17 1.47 -0.85
C ALA A 48 12.06 0.62 -1.78
N ARG A 49 13.35 0.50 -1.46
CA ARG A 49 14.29 -0.35 -2.21
C ARG A 49 13.89 -1.83 -2.18
N SER A 50 13.41 -2.35 -1.04
CA SER A 50 12.97 -3.75 -0.92
C SER A 50 11.72 -4.06 -1.76
N LEU A 51 10.95 -3.02 -2.08
CA LEU A 51 9.76 -3.08 -2.92
C LEU A 51 10.07 -2.76 -4.38
N TYR A 52 11.34 -2.56 -4.74
CA TYR A 52 11.79 -2.15 -6.07
C TYR A 52 11.17 -0.83 -6.58
N VAL A 53 10.90 0.10 -5.66
CA VAL A 53 10.41 1.45 -5.99
C VAL A 53 11.42 2.52 -5.56
N GLU A 54 11.31 3.71 -6.17
CA GLU A 54 12.23 4.82 -5.92
C GLU A 54 12.11 5.36 -4.48
N PRO A 55 13.20 5.39 -3.70
CA PRO A 55 13.21 6.00 -2.37
C PRO A 55 12.96 7.51 -2.40
N GLY A 56 12.45 8.06 -1.30
CA GLY A 56 12.15 9.49 -1.19
C GLY A 56 10.92 9.97 -1.97
N LEU A 57 10.29 9.13 -2.80
CA LEU A 57 9.04 9.45 -3.48
C LEU A 57 7.84 8.97 -2.64
N TRP A 58 7.18 9.93 -1.97
CA TRP A 58 6.04 9.66 -1.10
C TRP A 58 4.75 10.23 -1.70
N PRO A 59 3.58 9.62 -1.44
CA PRO A 59 3.32 8.51 -0.52
C PRO A 59 3.79 7.14 -1.04
N LEU A 60 3.98 6.18 -0.14
CA LEU A 60 4.26 4.78 -0.49
C LEU A 60 3.02 3.93 -0.22
N THR A 61 2.56 3.24 -1.25
CA THR A 61 1.47 2.27 -1.18
C THR A 61 2.05 0.87 -1.24
N VAL A 62 1.66 -0.01 -0.33
CA VAL A 62 2.10 -1.41 -0.32
C VAL A 62 0.89 -2.33 -0.16
N LEU A 63 0.72 -3.29 -1.05
CA LEU A 63 -0.22 -4.39 -0.86
C LEU A 63 0.50 -5.53 -0.16
N THR A 64 -0.01 -5.98 0.99
CA THR A 64 0.69 -6.97 1.82
C THR A 64 -0.28 -7.85 2.61
N ASP A 65 0.16 -9.05 3.00
CA ASP A 65 -0.51 -9.87 4.01
C ASP A 65 0.20 -9.81 5.38
N GLY A 66 1.13 -8.86 5.53
CA GLY A 66 1.99 -8.70 6.72
C GLY A 66 3.28 -9.53 6.66
N GLN A 67 3.38 -10.52 5.76
CA GLN A 67 4.60 -11.30 5.55
C GLN A 67 5.23 -11.06 4.17
N THR A 68 4.39 -10.91 3.16
CA THR A 68 4.79 -10.71 1.76
C THR A 68 4.22 -9.41 1.25
N ALA A 69 5.09 -8.57 0.68
CA ALA A 69 4.66 -7.43 -0.12
C ALA A 69 4.42 -7.88 -1.56
N TYR A 70 3.18 -7.78 -2.02
CA TYR A 70 2.74 -8.19 -3.36
C TYR A 70 2.87 -7.06 -4.38
N TYR A 71 2.80 -5.82 -3.93
CA TYR A 71 2.88 -4.64 -4.77
C TYR A 71 3.39 -3.45 -3.96
N GLY A 72 4.22 -2.61 -4.58
CA GLY A 72 4.72 -1.36 -4.03
C GLY A 72 4.59 -0.23 -5.06
N HIS A 73 4.22 0.97 -4.61
CA HIS A 73 4.17 2.16 -5.44
C HIS A 73 4.60 3.40 -4.67
N ALA A 74 5.58 4.12 -5.20
CA ALA A 74 6.13 5.34 -4.61
C ALA A 74 5.62 6.59 -5.38
N GLY A 75 5.25 7.63 -4.64
CA GLY A 75 4.76 8.89 -5.18
C GLY A 75 3.25 8.89 -5.49
N TYR A 76 2.76 10.05 -5.94
CA TYR A 76 1.37 10.20 -6.39
C TYR A 76 1.22 9.69 -7.82
N ALA A 77 0.37 8.68 -8.01
CA ALA A 77 -0.07 8.26 -9.34
C ALA A 77 -1.58 8.05 -9.40
N VAL A 78 -2.18 8.65 -10.43
CA VAL A 78 -3.58 8.43 -10.77
C VAL A 78 -3.74 6.97 -11.18
N GLY A 79 -4.56 6.21 -10.45
CA GLY A 79 -4.81 4.80 -10.74
C GLY A 79 -4.05 3.79 -9.87
N ALA A 80 -3.08 4.21 -9.05
CA ALA A 80 -2.35 3.29 -8.17
C ALA A 80 -3.28 2.56 -7.18
N ILE A 81 -4.27 3.27 -6.64
CA ILE A 81 -5.26 2.68 -5.74
C ILE A 81 -6.22 1.74 -6.49
N PRO A 82 -6.89 2.15 -7.59
CA PRO A 82 -7.66 1.22 -8.43
C PRO A 82 -6.89 -0.05 -8.80
N LEU A 83 -5.61 0.06 -9.18
CA LEU A 83 -4.78 -1.08 -9.49
C LEU A 83 -4.56 -1.98 -8.26
N ALA A 84 -4.26 -1.40 -7.09
CA ALA A 84 -4.14 -2.18 -5.85
C ALA A 84 -5.45 -2.93 -5.52
N LEU A 85 -6.62 -2.34 -5.79
CA LEU A 85 -7.93 -3.00 -5.62
C LEU A 85 -8.11 -4.18 -6.57
N ASP A 86 -7.76 -4.00 -7.84
CA ASP A 86 -7.84 -5.06 -8.84
C ASP A 86 -6.89 -6.21 -8.49
N LEU A 87 -5.72 -5.91 -7.94
CA LEU A 87 -4.77 -6.91 -7.43
C LEU A 87 -5.32 -7.65 -6.20
N VAL A 88 -5.96 -6.97 -5.25
CA VAL A 88 -6.63 -7.62 -4.10
C VAL A 88 -7.68 -8.62 -4.60
N ARG A 89 -8.50 -8.23 -5.58
CA ARG A 89 -9.51 -9.11 -6.18
C ARG A 89 -8.86 -10.31 -6.86
N ALA A 90 -7.85 -10.05 -7.71
CA ALA A 90 -7.13 -11.11 -8.39
C ALA A 90 -6.46 -12.09 -7.41
N LEU A 91 -5.88 -11.61 -6.31
CA LEU A 91 -5.26 -12.45 -5.29
C LEU A 91 -6.27 -13.21 -4.43
N GLY A 92 -7.46 -12.65 -4.19
CA GLY A 92 -8.57 -13.33 -3.52
C GLY A 92 -9.24 -14.40 -4.39
N GLU A 93 -9.19 -14.24 -5.71
CA GLU A 93 -9.70 -15.19 -6.70
C GLU A 93 -8.66 -16.21 -7.18
N CYS A 94 -7.37 -15.98 -6.96
CA CYS A 94 -6.31 -16.94 -7.28
C CYS A 94 -6.44 -18.19 -6.38
N PRO A 95 -6.87 -19.35 -6.90
CA PRO A 95 -6.68 -20.59 -6.16
C PRO A 95 -5.18 -20.76 -5.97
N CYS A 96 -4.77 -21.03 -4.73
CA CYS A 96 -3.40 -21.22 -4.32
C CYS A 96 -2.64 -22.05 -5.36
N VAL A 97 -1.81 -21.41 -6.20
CA VAL A 97 -0.87 -22.15 -7.03
C VAL A 97 0.25 -22.58 -6.10
N VAL A 98 0.03 -23.73 -5.48
CA VAL A 98 1.05 -24.49 -4.78
C VAL A 98 2.04 -24.96 -5.85
N LYS A 99 3.31 -24.60 -5.66
CA LYS A 99 4.43 -25.36 -6.19
C LYS A 99 5.35 -25.69 -5.03
#